data_AF-A0A957LTE5-F1
#
_entry.id   AF-A0A957LTE5-F1
#
_cell.length_a   1.000
_cell.length_b   1.000
_cell.length_c   1.000
_cell.angle_alpha   90.00
_cell.angle_beta   90.00
_cell.angle_gamma   90.00
#
_symmetry.space_group_name_H-M   'P 1'
#
loop_
_entity.id
_entity.type
_entity.pdbx_description
1 polymer ?
#
loop_
_entity_poly.entity_id
_entity_poly.type
_entity_poly.pdbx_seq_one_letter_code
_entity_poly.pdbx_strand_id
1 'polypeptide(L)'
;NGAAANPPYVLPDDLPLWAQPQALDGLDSEATDWWIGCAAGRHTWRTVPKAVQLRMVRHILSFGPESGAMKMVDFDAIKPDWMPTSASHTKTLGLSWPQLNDWTVEL
;
A
#
# COMPACT_ATOMS: atom_id res chain seq x y z
N ASN A 1 1.81 2.24 43.11
CA ASN A 1 2.54 2.49 41.86
C ASN A 1 2.84 1.16 41.18
N GLY A 2 1.84 0.57 40.53
CA GLY A 2 2.02 -0.67 39.76
C GLY A 2 1.74 -0.35 38.31
N ALA A 3 2.78 0.01 37.55
CA ALA A 3 2.68 0.09 36.10
C ALA A 3 2.49 -1.35 35.60
N ALA A 4 1.25 -1.73 35.30
CA ALA A 4 0.98 -2.91 34.51
C ALA A 4 1.61 -2.67 33.14
N ALA A 5 2.82 -3.20 32.94
CA ALA A 5 3.44 -3.26 31.64
C ALA A 5 2.47 -4.02 30.74
N ASN A 6 1.85 -3.30 29.80
CA ASN A 6 1.12 -3.92 28.70
C ASN A 6 2.08 -4.95 28.08
N PRO A 7 1.70 -6.24 27.97
CA PRO A 7 2.57 -7.19 27.27
C PRO A 7 2.88 -6.63 25.88
N PRO A 8 4.09 -6.84 25.34
CA PRO A 8 4.37 -6.43 23.97
C PRO A 8 3.28 -7.05 23.10
N TYR A 9 2.60 -6.23 22.32
CA TYR A 9 1.56 -6.70 21.41
C TYR A 9 2.21 -7.70 20.45
N VAL A 10 2.07 -8.99 20.74
CA VAL A 10 2.58 -10.06 19.89
C VAL A 10 1.61 -10.14 18.72
N LEU A 11 2.01 -9.56 17.60
CA LEU A 11 1.33 -9.73 16.34
C LEU A 11 1.28 -11.24 16.01
N PRO A 12 0.13 -11.80 15.59
CA PRO A 12 0.08 -13.18 15.11
C PRO A 12 1.11 -13.42 14.00
N ASP A 13 1.78 -14.57 14.02
CA ASP A 13 2.83 -14.95 13.04
C ASP A 13 2.29 -15.02 11.59
N ASP A 14 0.97 -15.16 11.43
CA ASP A 14 0.28 -15.32 10.13
C ASP A 14 -0.57 -14.09 9.75
N LEU A 15 -0.16 -12.88 10.16
CA LEU A 15 -0.83 -11.68 9.67
C LEU A 15 -0.60 -11.54 8.17
N PRO A 16 -1.64 -11.25 7.36
CA PRO A 16 -1.47 -10.93 5.95
C PRO A 16 -0.43 -9.81 5.82
N LEU A 17 0.49 -9.91 4.85
CA LEU A 17 1.70 -9.09 4.71
C LEU A 17 1.46 -7.61 5.09
N TRP A 18 0.40 -6.99 4.56
CA TRP A 18 0.08 -5.57 4.75
C TRP A 18 -0.46 -5.17 6.11
N ALA A 19 -0.76 -6.13 6.99
CA ALA A 19 -1.06 -5.89 8.39
C ALA A 19 0.21 -5.83 9.25
N GLN A 20 1.36 -6.20 8.70
CA GLN A 20 2.65 -6.13 9.39
C GLN A 20 3.29 -4.74 9.18
N PRO A 21 3.80 -4.08 10.23
CA PRO A 21 4.39 -2.74 10.10
C PRO A 21 5.62 -2.70 9.18
N GLN A 22 6.36 -3.81 9.10
CA GLN A 22 7.53 -3.96 8.23
C GLN A 22 7.17 -3.91 6.74
N ALA A 23 5.92 -4.25 6.37
CA ALA A 23 5.49 -4.18 4.98
C ALA A 23 5.40 -2.73 4.46
N LEU A 24 5.44 -1.73 5.34
CA LEU A 24 5.46 -0.30 5.00
C LEU A 24 6.86 0.30 5.05
N ASP A 25 7.89 -0.51 5.33
CA ASP A 25 9.27 -0.03 5.33
C ASP A 25 9.64 0.47 3.92
N GLY A 26 10.15 1.69 3.84
CA GLY A 26 10.43 2.39 2.58
C GLY A 26 9.31 3.29 2.05
N LEU A 27 8.11 3.26 2.64
CA LEU A 27 7.05 4.23 2.35
C LEU A 27 7.26 5.51 3.17
N ASP A 28 7.05 6.68 2.56
CA ASP A 28 7.20 7.95 3.27
C ASP A 28 6.15 8.10 4.40
N SER A 29 6.43 8.97 5.37
CA SER A 29 5.60 9.14 6.57
C SER A 29 4.16 9.59 6.25
N GLU A 30 3.98 10.42 5.22
CA GLU A 30 2.65 10.89 4.79
C GLU A 30 1.85 9.73 4.20
N ALA A 31 2.43 9.00 3.26
CA ALA A 31 1.77 7.84 2.65
C ALA A 31 1.52 6.71 3.66
N THR A 32 2.41 6.54 4.63
CA THR A 32 2.24 5.59 5.75
C THR A 32 1.03 5.95 6.62
N ASP A 33 0.84 7.22 6.97
CA ASP A 33 -0.34 7.64 7.75
C ASP A 33 -1.64 7.38 6.99
N TRP A 34 -1.67 7.73 5.69
CA TRP A 34 -2.80 7.43 4.82
C TRP A 34 -3.08 5.93 4.70
N TRP A 35 -2.03 5.11 4.58
CA TRP A 35 -2.15 3.65 4.54
C TRP A 35 -2.79 3.11 5.80
N ILE A 36 -2.29 3.50 6.98
CA ILE A 36 -2.83 3.09 8.28
C ILE A 36 -4.28 3.56 8.43
N GLY A 37 -4.58 4.79 8.00
CA GLY A 37 -5.93 5.33 7.98
C GLY A 37 -6.91 4.52 7.13
N CYS A 38 -6.50 4.08 5.93
CA CYS A 38 -7.31 3.22 5.06
C CYS A 38 -7.46 1.81 5.63
N ALA A 39 -6.38 1.22 6.12
CA ALA A 39 -6.40 -0.11 6.73
C ALA A 39 -7.29 -0.18 7.98
N ALA A 40 -7.35 0.90 8.76
CA ALA A 40 -8.24 1.04 9.91
C ALA A 40 -9.68 1.45 9.56
N GLY A 41 -10.01 1.62 8.27
CA GLY A 41 -11.34 2.08 7.83
C GLY A 41 -11.67 3.52 8.19
N ARG A 42 -10.69 4.33 8.64
CA ARG A 42 -10.87 5.75 8.97
C ARG A 42 -10.98 6.62 7.72
N HIS A 43 -10.35 6.18 6.63
CA HIS A 43 -10.40 6.83 5.33
C HIS A 43 -10.82 5.86 4.25
N THR A 44 -11.44 6.37 3.20
CA THR A 44 -11.74 5.58 2.00
C THR A 44 -10.69 5.89 0.94
N TRP A 45 -10.36 4.93 0.08
CA TRP A 45 -9.33 5.15 -0.96
C TRP A 45 -9.56 6.41 -1.79
N ARG A 46 -10.82 6.73 -2.11
CA ARG A 46 -11.19 7.90 -2.92
C ARG A 46 -10.89 9.24 -2.26
N THR A 47 -10.72 9.29 -0.94
CA THR A 47 -10.39 10.52 -0.20
C THR A 47 -8.88 10.75 -0.10
N VAL A 48 -8.07 9.75 -0.44
CA VAL A 48 -6.61 9.88 -0.43
C VAL A 48 -6.17 10.82 -1.58
N PRO A 49 -5.24 11.76 -1.36
CA PRO A 49 -4.66 12.58 -2.42
C PRO A 49 -4.05 11.73 -3.54
N LYS A 50 -4.22 12.13 -4.81
CA LYS A 50 -3.76 11.36 -5.97
C LYS A 50 -2.25 11.06 -5.96
N ALA A 51 -1.44 12.03 -5.54
CA ALA A 51 0.01 11.83 -5.39
C ALA A 51 0.34 10.74 -4.37
N VAL A 52 -0.38 10.70 -3.25
CA VAL A 52 -0.22 9.67 -2.21
C VAL A 52 -0.74 8.32 -2.68
N GLN A 53 -1.87 8.28 -3.40
CA GLN A 53 -2.35 7.04 -4.04
C GLN A 53 -1.28 6.44 -4.95
N LEU A 54 -0.62 7.27 -5.78
CA LEU A 54 0.46 6.81 -6.65
C LEU A 54 1.63 6.24 -5.85
N ARG A 55 2.09 6.93 -4.80
CA ARG A 55 3.18 6.44 -3.93
C ARG A 55 2.82 5.10 -3.29
N MET A 56 1.62 4.94 -2.74
CA MET A 56 1.16 3.68 -2.16
C MET A 56 1.02 2.54 -3.18
N VAL A 57 0.50 2.82 -4.37
CA VAL A 57 0.41 1.81 -5.44
C VAL A 57 1.80 1.36 -5.85
N ARG A 58 2.73 2.31 -6.04
CA ARG A 58 4.09 1.98 -6.45
C ARG A 58 4.90 1.29 -5.37
N HIS A 59 4.60 1.57 -4.10
CA HIS A 59 5.12 0.79 -2.98
C HIS A 59 4.81 -0.70 -3.17
N ILE A 60 3.56 -1.07 -3.45
CA ILE A 60 3.19 -2.46 -3.74
C ILE A 60 3.90 -2.99 -4.99
N LEU A 61 4.02 -2.18 -6.05
CA LEU A 61 4.73 -2.58 -7.27
C LEU A 61 6.21 -2.91 -7.00
N SER A 62 6.82 -2.30 -5.98
CA SER A 62 8.21 -2.61 -5.58
C SER A 62 8.40 -4.03 -5.03
N PHE A 63 7.33 -4.70 -4.59
CA PHE A 63 7.36 -6.12 -4.18
C PHE A 63 7.25 -7.07 -5.38
N GLY A 64 7.27 -6.54 -6.60
CA GLY A 64 7.26 -7.32 -7.82
C GLY A 64 8.58 -8.00 -8.15
N PRO A 65 8.57 -8.85 -9.19
CA PRO A 65 9.76 -9.59 -9.60
C PRO A 65 10.87 -8.63 -10.02
N GLU A 66 12.10 -8.87 -9.54
CA GLU A 66 13.28 -8.05 -9.89
C GLU A 66 13.56 -8.00 -11.41
N SER A 67 13.06 -8.99 -12.15
CA SER A 67 13.31 -9.15 -13.59
C SER A 67 12.33 -8.39 -14.50
N GLY A 68 11.35 -7.62 -13.98
CA GLY A 68 10.46 -6.86 -14.85
C GLY A 68 9.29 -6.15 -14.17
N ALA A 69 8.48 -5.47 -14.98
CA ALA A 69 7.28 -4.78 -14.51
C ALA A 69 6.26 -5.77 -13.93
N MET A 70 5.71 -5.44 -12.76
CA MET A 70 4.65 -6.23 -12.13
C MET A 70 3.40 -6.23 -13.03
N LYS A 71 2.75 -7.38 -13.20
CA LYS A 71 1.49 -7.47 -13.95
C LYS A 71 0.32 -7.07 -13.06
N MET A 72 -0.77 -6.62 -13.70
CA MET A 72 -2.01 -6.27 -13.01
C MET A 72 -2.57 -7.39 -12.13
N VAL A 73 -2.54 -8.64 -12.62
CA VAL A 73 -3.01 -9.82 -11.89
C VAL A 73 -2.17 -10.11 -10.66
N ASP A 74 -0.85 -9.95 -10.76
CA ASP A 74 0.07 -10.19 -9.65
C ASP A 74 -0.11 -9.11 -8.57
N PHE A 75 -0.28 -7.85 -8.99
CA PHE A 75 -0.63 -6.76 -8.09
C PHE A 75 -1.95 -7.02 -7.35
N ASP A 76 -3.00 -7.42 -8.08
CA ASP A 76 -4.31 -7.68 -7.49
C ASP A 76 -4.32 -8.88 -6.55
N ALA A 77 -3.39 -9.82 -6.74
CA ALA A 77 -3.20 -10.97 -5.86
C ALA A 77 -2.49 -10.60 -4.55
N ILE A 78 -1.58 -9.64 -4.58
CA ILE A 78 -0.81 -9.28 -3.39
C ILE A 78 -1.38 -8.09 -2.64
N LYS A 79 -2.02 -7.11 -3.29
CA LYS A 79 -2.48 -5.85 -2.66
C LYS A 79 -3.34 -6.12 -1.41
N PRO A 80 -3.44 -5.15 -0.47
CA PRO A 80 -4.39 -5.29 0.62
C PRO A 80 -5.85 -5.29 0.12
N ASP A 81 -6.73 -5.98 0.85
CA ASP A 81 -8.14 -6.14 0.46
C ASP A 81 -8.90 -4.81 0.33
N TRP A 82 -8.60 -3.85 1.20
CA TRP A 82 -9.23 -2.53 1.20
C TRP A 82 -8.82 -1.66 0.01
N MET A 83 -7.70 -1.97 -0.66
CA MET A 83 -7.23 -1.21 -1.80
C MET A 83 -7.99 -1.61 -3.07
N PRO A 84 -8.34 -0.68 -3.97
CA PRO A 84 -8.98 -1.03 -5.23
C PRO A 84 -8.11 -1.92 -6.12
N THR A 85 -8.73 -2.47 -7.17
CA THR A 85 -8.01 -3.25 -8.18
C THR A 85 -7.08 -2.38 -9.04
N SER A 86 -6.05 -2.98 -9.62
CA SER A 86 -5.14 -2.41 -10.62
C SER A 86 -5.87 -1.59 -11.71
N ALA A 87 -6.98 -2.10 -12.25
CA ALA A 87 -7.79 -1.43 -13.27
C ALA A 87 -8.53 -0.18 -12.77
N SER A 88 -8.78 -0.08 -11.46
CA SER A 88 -9.34 1.13 -10.85
C SER A 88 -8.27 2.20 -10.71
N HIS A 89 -7.05 1.82 -10.36
CA HIS A 89 -5.93 2.77 -10.23
C HIS A 89 -5.62 3.47 -11.56
N THR A 90 -5.58 2.72 -12.67
CA THR A 90 -5.34 3.33 -13.99
C THR A 90 -6.42 4.35 -14.36
N LYS A 91 -7.68 4.07 -14.03
CA LYS A 91 -8.81 5.00 -14.25
C LYS A 91 -8.76 6.22 -13.34
N THR A 92 -8.49 6.04 -12.04
CA THR A 92 -8.50 7.13 -11.04
C THR A 92 -7.31 8.07 -11.21
N LEU A 93 -6.14 7.52 -11.53
CA LEU A 93 -4.91 8.30 -11.71
C LEU A 93 -4.76 8.81 -13.15
N GLY A 94 -5.51 8.26 -14.11
CA GLY A 94 -5.40 8.64 -15.52
C GLY A 94 -4.10 8.17 -16.19
N LEU A 95 -3.43 7.17 -15.58
CA LEU A 95 -2.17 6.59 -16.04
C LEU A 95 -2.42 5.18 -16.56
N SER A 96 -1.71 4.80 -17.63
CA SER A 96 -1.66 3.40 -18.06
C SER A 96 -0.88 2.54 -17.06
N TRP A 97 -1.10 1.22 -17.07
CA TRP A 97 -0.40 0.31 -16.18
C TRP A 97 1.14 0.36 -16.31
N PRO A 98 1.72 0.44 -17.53
CA PRO A 98 3.16 0.66 -17.69
C PRO A 98 3.63 1.98 -17.07
N GLN A 99 2.86 3.07 -17.19
CA GLN A 99 3.22 4.36 -16.57
C GLN A 99 3.19 4.32 -15.04
N LEU A 100 2.32 3.50 -14.43
CA LEU A 100 2.35 3.29 -12.99
C LEU A 100 3.62 2.55 -12.54
N ASN A 101 4.10 1.60 -13.35
CA ASN A 101 5.35 0.86 -13.12
C ASN A 101 6.60 1.68 -13.47
N ASP A 102 6.45 2.79 -14.19
CA ASP A 102 7.53 3.70 -14.51
C ASP A 102 7.69 4.74 -13.39
N TRP A 103 8.79 4.66 -12.65
CA TRP A 103 9.09 5.56 -11.54
C TRP A 103 9.45 7.00 -11.96
N THR A 104 9.66 7.25 -13.25
CA THR A 104 9.95 8.59 -13.78
C THR A 104 8.69 9.43 -14.02
N VAL A 105 7.51 8.79 -14.04
CA VAL A 105 6.23 9.48 -14.23
C VAL A 105 5.77 10.12 -12.92
N GLU A 106 5.27 11.35 -12.95
CA GLU A 106 4.70 12.04 -11.79
C GLU A 106 3.27 12.55 -12.11
N LEU A 107 2.51 12.90 -11.07
CA LEU A 107 1.12 13.40 -11.16
C LEU A 107 1.01 14.89 -10.89
#